data_AF-A0A7S0DPB4-F1
#
_entry.id   AF-A0A7S0DPB4-F1
#
_cell.length_a   1.000
_cell.length_b   1.000
_cell.length_c   1.000
_cell.angle_alpha   90.00
_cell.angle_beta   90.00
_cell.angle_gamma   90.00
#
_symmetry.space_group_name_H-M   'P 1'
#
loop_
_entity.id
_entity.type
_entity.pdbx_description
1 polymer ?
#
loop_
_entity_poly.entity_id
_entity_poly.type
_entity_poly.pdbx_seq_one_letter_code
_entity_poly.pdbx_strand_id
1 'polypeptide(L)'
;MGNKDSKAKGRSTVHSAAINPSAPANRRRIAETAMAKREIKEVQLAMGCYWTGEGRLGAVRGVVSTQAGSCPGHFETVLVRYDSTVTSPDEISRKSGFRLVKGFQRFSSASSSQQKYYLQHSNGLSKLLTNPRQGGLVRGSPTLAAQMNSLIGGNGSKALLDEVAVVAKLTLQEKELLIRYYHARRR
;
A
#
# COMPACT_ATOMS: atom_id res chain seq x y z
N MET A 1 -59.88 33.14 -59.78
CA MET A 1 -60.73 33.03 -58.57
C MET A 1 -59.82 32.43 -57.49
N GLY A 2 -59.16 33.18 -56.59
CA GLY A 2 -59.71 34.10 -55.58
C GLY A 2 -60.49 33.29 -54.54
N ASN A 3 -60.23 33.25 -53.23
CA ASN A 3 -59.31 33.98 -52.34
C ASN A 3 -59.43 33.33 -50.92
N LYS A 4 -58.48 33.67 -50.02
CA LYS A 4 -58.50 33.67 -48.53
C LYS A 4 -57.99 32.41 -47.81
N ASP A 5 -56.77 32.41 -47.26
CA ASP A 5 -56.26 33.10 -46.05
C ASP A 5 -56.82 32.55 -44.73
N SER A 6 -55.95 31.93 -43.92
CA SER A 6 -55.73 32.31 -42.51
C SER A 6 -54.52 31.59 -41.90
N LYS A 7 -53.89 32.31 -40.97
CA LYS A 7 -52.46 32.30 -40.60
C LYS A 7 -52.37 32.28 -39.07
N ALA A 8 -51.52 31.44 -38.48
CA ALA A 8 -50.92 31.65 -37.14
C ALA A 8 -49.73 30.65 -37.01
N LYS A 9 -48.45 31.05 -37.12
CA LYS A 9 -47.56 31.77 -36.18
C LYS A 9 -47.44 31.15 -34.78
N GLY A 10 -46.22 30.72 -34.42
CA GLY A 10 -45.76 30.55 -33.04
C GLY A 10 -44.70 29.43 -32.90
N ARG A 11 -43.40 29.64 -33.13
CA ARG A 11 -42.34 30.26 -32.29
C ARG A 11 -41.51 29.18 -31.54
N SER A 12 -40.22 29.20 -31.88
CA SER A 12 -39.07 28.49 -31.28
C SER A 12 -39.04 28.47 -29.75
N THR A 13 -38.64 27.35 -29.16
CA THR A 13 -37.75 27.31 -27.99
C THR A 13 -37.00 25.97 -27.89
N VAL A 14 -35.68 26.08 -27.98
CA VAL A 14 -34.70 25.11 -27.49
C VAL A 14 -34.70 25.20 -25.97
N HIS A 15 -35.05 24.14 -25.24
CA HIS A 15 -34.74 23.99 -23.81
C HIS A 15 -34.47 22.50 -23.54
N SER A 16 -33.19 22.16 -23.41
CA SER A 16 -32.51 21.96 -22.12
C SER A 16 -32.78 20.59 -21.55
N ALA A 17 -31.74 19.76 -21.59
CA ALA A 17 -31.64 18.50 -20.87
C ALA A 17 -32.07 18.68 -19.41
N ALA A 18 -33.19 18.07 -19.04
CA ALA A 18 -33.54 17.89 -17.65
C ALA A 18 -32.57 16.86 -17.04
N ILE A 19 -31.58 17.36 -16.32
CA ILE A 19 -30.79 16.59 -15.37
C ILE A 19 -31.79 16.08 -14.32
N ASN A 20 -32.08 14.78 -14.36
CA ASN A 20 -32.95 14.10 -13.42
C ASN A 20 -32.19 13.95 -12.07
N PRO A 21 -32.55 14.66 -10.98
CA PRO A 21 -31.75 14.69 -9.75
C PRO A 21 -32.21 13.62 -8.75
N SER A 22 -32.24 12.36 -9.18
CA SER A 22 -32.61 11.23 -8.32
C SER A 22 -31.50 10.16 -8.29
N ALA A 23 -30.30 10.57 -7.89
CA ALA A 23 -29.32 9.61 -7.38
C ALA A 23 -29.83 9.09 -6.02
N PRO A 24 -30.11 7.79 -5.84
CA PRO A 24 -30.71 7.29 -4.61
C PRO A 24 -29.68 7.31 -3.47
N ALA A 25 -30.17 7.63 -2.27
CA ALA A 25 -29.48 7.74 -0.99
C ALA A 25 -28.61 6.52 -0.56
N ASN A 26 -28.57 5.45 -1.36
CA ASN A 26 -27.79 4.25 -1.10
C ASN A 26 -26.28 4.40 -1.32
N ARG A 27 -25.80 5.37 -2.11
CA ARG A 27 -24.34 5.57 -2.28
C ARG A 27 -23.67 6.15 -1.02
N ARG A 28 -24.40 6.91 -0.20
CA ARG A 28 -23.86 7.48 1.05
C ARG A 28 -23.61 6.40 2.11
N ARG A 29 -24.53 5.42 2.25
CA ARG A 29 -24.34 4.28 3.17
C ARG A 29 -23.16 3.38 2.78
N ILE A 30 -22.94 3.14 1.49
CA ILE A 30 -21.81 2.31 1.03
C ILE A 30 -20.47 3.01 1.29
N ALA A 31 -20.44 4.34 1.23
CA ALA A 31 -19.24 5.13 1.58
C ALA A 31 -19.01 5.22 3.10
N GLU A 32 -20.05 5.32 3.94
CA GLU A 32 -19.92 5.31 5.40
C GLU A 32 -19.53 3.94 5.95
N THR A 33 -19.95 2.84 5.33
CA THR A 33 -19.59 1.47 5.74
C THR A 33 -18.11 1.14 5.43
N ALA A 34 -17.46 1.93 4.56
CA ALA A 34 -16.04 1.77 4.21
C ALA A 34 -15.06 2.45 5.19
N MET A 35 -15.56 3.19 6.18
CA MET A 35 -14.75 3.77 7.27
C MET A 35 -14.78 2.89 8.53
N ALA A 36 -14.62 1.57 8.39
CA ALA A 36 -14.24 0.77 9.55
C ALA A 36 -12.93 1.35 10.12
N LYS A 37 -12.97 1.81 11.37
CA LYS A 37 -11.80 2.37 12.06
C LYS A 37 -10.71 1.30 12.06
N ARG A 38 -9.59 1.57 11.37
CA ARG A 38 -8.44 0.65 11.33
C ARG A 38 -7.97 0.40 12.75
N GLU A 39 -7.80 -0.87 13.09
CA GLU A 39 -7.33 -1.27 14.41
C GLU A 39 -5.89 -1.76 14.30
N ILE A 40 -4.96 -0.83 14.47
CA ILE A 40 -3.52 -1.10 14.32
C ILE A 40 -2.99 -1.78 15.59
N LYS A 41 -2.50 -3.01 15.43
CA LYS A 41 -1.87 -3.81 16.48
C LYS A 41 -0.42 -4.11 16.16
N GLU A 42 0.30 -4.61 17.15
CA GLU A 42 1.70 -4.97 17.03
C GLU A 42 1.94 -6.46 17.32
N VAL A 43 2.93 -7.01 16.64
CA VAL A 43 3.42 -8.37 16.89
C VAL A 43 4.93 -8.43 16.61
N GLN A 44 5.64 -9.25 17.36
CA GLN A 44 7.06 -9.52 17.18
C GLN A 44 7.24 -10.90 16.57
N LEU A 45 8.05 -11.00 15.53
CA LEU A 45 8.45 -12.28 14.95
C LEU A 45 9.95 -12.45 15.11
N ALA A 46 10.38 -13.66 15.44
CA ALA A 46 11.79 -14.04 15.51
C ALA A 46 12.20 -14.75 14.22
N MET A 47 13.43 -14.48 13.76
CA MET A 47 13.97 -15.03 12.51
C MET A 47 15.49 -15.11 12.55
N GLY A 48 16.09 -15.69 11.50
CA GLY A 48 17.54 -15.75 11.35
C GLY A 48 18.15 -14.45 10.80
N CYS A 49 17.51 -13.84 9.79
CA CYS A 49 17.96 -12.60 9.15
C CYS A 49 16.78 -11.61 9.02
N TYR A 50 16.79 -10.47 9.72
CA TYR A 50 15.72 -9.48 9.68
C TYR A 50 15.63 -8.75 8.34
N TRP A 51 16.67 -8.71 7.50
CA TRP A 51 16.53 -8.17 6.13
C TRP A 51 15.57 -9.03 5.31
N THR A 52 15.80 -10.34 5.34
CA THR A 52 14.87 -11.32 4.75
C THR A 52 13.51 -11.25 5.45
N GLY A 53 13.54 -11.07 6.76
CA GLY A 53 12.41 -10.77 7.63
C GLY A 53 11.47 -9.70 7.10
N GLU A 54 11.96 -8.46 7.10
CA GLU A 54 11.25 -7.28 6.62
C GLU A 54 10.81 -7.44 5.16
N GLY A 55 11.62 -8.09 4.32
CA GLY A 55 11.30 -8.36 2.93
C GLY A 55 10.10 -9.30 2.75
N ARG A 56 9.95 -10.34 3.57
CA ARG A 56 8.78 -11.23 3.49
C ARG A 56 7.56 -10.65 4.21
N LEU A 57 7.78 -10.01 5.35
CA LEU A 57 6.70 -9.47 6.19
C LEU A 57 6.00 -8.28 5.54
N GLY A 58 6.71 -7.38 4.87
CA GLY A 58 6.08 -6.25 4.18
C GLY A 58 5.27 -6.64 2.94
N ALA A 59 5.40 -7.88 2.46
CA ALA A 59 4.57 -8.42 1.37
C ALA A 59 3.22 -8.98 1.87
N VAL A 60 3.04 -9.15 3.19
CA VAL A 60 1.81 -9.70 3.75
C VAL A 60 0.72 -8.62 3.75
N ARG A 61 -0.40 -8.90 3.08
CA ARG A 61 -1.58 -8.02 3.10
C ARG A 61 -2.04 -7.77 4.54
N GLY A 62 -2.26 -6.50 4.87
CA GLY A 62 -2.64 -6.08 6.23
C GLY A 62 -1.43 -5.64 7.09
N VAL A 63 -0.20 -5.93 6.70
CA VAL A 63 0.99 -5.34 7.32
C VAL A 63 1.10 -3.86 6.96
N VAL A 64 1.25 -3.03 7.98
CA VAL A 64 1.30 -1.57 7.90
C VAL A 64 2.71 -1.04 8.05
N SER A 65 3.55 -1.68 8.85
CA SER A 65 4.99 -1.38 8.90
C SER A 65 5.79 -2.54 9.45
N THR A 66 7.06 -2.59 9.09
CA THR A 66 8.07 -3.47 9.70
C THR A 66 9.16 -2.63 10.34
N GLN A 67 9.82 -3.14 11.36
CA GLN A 67 11.02 -2.53 11.95
C GLN A 67 11.97 -3.64 12.41
N ALA A 68 13.20 -3.62 11.90
CA ALA A 68 14.24 -4.54 12.29
C ALA A 68 14.78 -4.22 13.69
N GLY A 69 15.12 -5.25 14.46
CA GLY A 69 15.67 -5.09 15.80
C GLY A 69 15.86 -6.42 16.53
N SER A 70 15.80 -6.35 17.84
CA SER A 70 15.95 -7.50 18.73
C SER A 70 15.03 -7.40 19.93
N CYS A 71 14.80 -8.52 20.60
CA CYS A 71 14.12 -8.58 21.89
C CYS A 71 14.79 -9.65 22.78
N PRO A 72 14.55 -9.65 24.10
CA PRO A 72 15.11 -10.67 25.00
C PRO A 72 14.89 -12.09 24.47
N GLY A 73 15.96 -12.87 24.38
CA GLY A 73 15.94 -14.25 23.86
C GLY A 73 15.98 -14.39 22.33
N HIS A 74 15.92 -13.28 21.57
CA HIS A 74 15.94 -13.30 20.10
C HIS A 74 16.82 -12.18 19.52
N PHE A 75 17.99 -12.55 18.97
CA PHE A 75 18.95 -11.60 18.39
C PHE A 75 18.43 -10.89 17.14
N GLU A 76 17.61 -11.56 16.33
CA GLU A 76 17.01 -10.98 15.13
C GLU A 76 15.49 -11.11 15.18
N THR A 77 14.83 -9.96 15.29
CA THR A 77 13.38 -9.81 15.44
C THR A 77 12.90 -8.71 14.50
N VAL A 78 11.67 -8.84 14.00
CA VAL A 78 10.98 -7.74 13.34
C VAL A 78 9.72 -7.42 14.13
N LEU A 79 9.60 -6.15 14.53
CA LEU A 79 8.35 -5.59 15.03
C LEU A 79 7.45 -5.27 13.83
N VAL A 80 6.25 -5.83 13.83
CA VAL A 80 5.26 -5.65 12.76
C VAL A 80 4.07 -4.91 13.33
N ARG A 81 3.73 -3.77 12.73
CA ARG A 81 2.42 -3.14 12.90
C ARG A 81 1.50 -3.64 11.81
N TYR A 82 0.30 -4.07 12.17
CA TYR A 82 -0.67 -4.61 11.22
C TYR A 82 -2.08 -4.12 11.52
N ASP A 83 -2.92 -4.09 10.50
CA ASP A 83 -4.33 -3.81 10.62
C ASP A 83 -5.07 -5.10 10.99
N SER A 84 -5.54 -5.17 12.24
CA SER A 84 -6.20 -6.37 12.76
C SER A 84 -7.59 -6.63 12.18
N THR A 85 -8.13 -5.69 11.40
CA THR A 85 -9.34 -5.90 10.60
C THR A 85 -9.06 -6.62 9.27
N VAL A 86 -7.78 -6.71 8.87
CA VAL A 86 -7.34 -7.28 7.58
C VAL A 86 -6.53 -8.57 7.76
N THR A 87 -5.75 -8.68 8.83
CA THR A 87 -4.90 -9.85 9.09
C THR A 87 -4.70 -10.10 10.59
N SER A 88 -4.09 -11.24 10.93
CA SER A 88 -3.81 -11.66 12.32
C SER A 88 -2.35 -12.08 12.49
N PRO A 89 -1.83 -12.13 13.74
CA PRO A 89 -0.49 -12.67 14.02
C PRO A 89 -0.23 -14.04 13.39
N ASP A 90 -1.20 -14.96 13.50
CA ASP A 90 -1.06 -16.32 12.97
C ASP A 90 -1.02 -16.35 11.45
N GLU A 91 -1.81 -15.49 10.79
CA GLU A 91 -1.75 -15.36 9.34
C GLU A 91 -0.43 -14.75 8.87
N ILE A 92 0.08 -13.72 9.57
CA ILE A 92 1.39 -13.12 9.28
C ILE A 92 2.48 -14.17 9.44
N SER A 93 2.47 -14.93 10.53
CA SER A 93 3.43 -16.02 10.78
C SER A 93 3.36 -17.09 9.69
N ARG A 94 2.16 -17.58 9.36
CA ARG A 94 1.95 -18.59 8.32
C ARG A 94 2.40 -18.14 6.94
N LYS A 95 2.08 -16.91 6.53
CA LYS A 95 2.45 -16.37 5.20
C LYS A 95 3.93 -16.04 5.08
N SER A 96 4.57 -15.59 6.16
CA SER A 96 5.99 -15.22 6.15
C SER A 96 6.93 -16.40 6.43
N GLY A 97 6.44 -17.43 7.12
CA GLY A 97 7.23 -18.56 7.61
C GLY A 97 8.04 -18.26 8.86
N PHE A 98 7.82 -17.10 9.52
CA PHE A 98 8.53 -16.73 10.75
C PHE A 98 7.71 -17.02 12.00
N ARG A 99 8.40 -17.28 13.10
CA ARG A 99 7.78 -17.66 14.37
C ARG A 99 7.38 -16.42 15.17
N LEU A 100 6.17 -16.45 15.73
CA LEU A 100 5.74 -15.45 16.71
C LEU A 100 6.59 -15.52 17.99
N VAL A 101 7.00 -14.36 18.50
CA VAL A 101 7.56 -14.26 19.85
C VAL A 101 6.43 -14.44 20.85
N LYS A 102 6.63 -15.28 21.88
CA LYS A 102 5.63 -15.53 22.92
C LYS A 102 5.54 -14.33 23.87
N GLY A 103 4.35 -13.74 23.92
CA GLY A 103 4.13 -12.49 24.64
C GLY A 103 4.85 -11.31 23.98
N PHE A 104 4.38 -10.10 24.23
CA PHE A 104 5.07 -8.91 23.76
C PHE A 104 6.29 -8.64 24.65
N GLN A 105 7.47 -8.58 24.05
CA GLN A 105 8.72 -8.34 24.77
C GLN A 105 9.20 -6.90 24.57
N ARG A 106 10.16 -6.45 25.39
CA ARG A 106 10.81 -5.16 25.13
C ARG A 106 11.57 -5.22 23.80
N PHE A 107 11.28 -4.30 22.88
CA PHE A 107 11.91 -4.24 21.58
C PHE A 107 13.04 -3.20 21.55
N SER A 108 14.19 -3.58 21.01
CA SER A 108 15.32 -2.69 20.75
C SER A 108 15.51 -2.56 19.24
N SER A 109 15.34 -1.35 18.70
CA SER A 109 15.51 -1.11 17.26
C SER A 109 16.95 -1.36 16.82
N ALA A 110 17.13 -2.00 15.66
CA ALA A 110 18.41 -1.99 14.96
C ALA A 110 18.73 -0.59 14.43
N SER A 111 19.99 -0.34 14.10
CA SER A 111 20.45 0.93 13.53
C SER A 111 19.71 1.27 12.23
N SER A 112 19.69 2.55 11.85
CA SER A 112 18.97 3.03 10.66
C SER A 112 19.42 2.33 9.37
N SER A 113 20.71 2.01 9.23
CA SER A 113 21.27 1.26 8.10
C SER A 113 20.71 -0.15 7.92
N GLN A 114 20.10 -0.70 8.97
CA GLN A 114 19.51 -2.04 8.98
C GLN A 114 18.03 -2.05 8.59
N GLN A 115 17.38 -0.88 8.61
CA GLN A 115 15.95 -0.75 8.32
C GLN A 115 15.70 -0.75 6.82
N LYS A 116 14.75 -1.54 6.31
CA LYS A 116 14.39 -1.54 4.87
C LYS A 116 15.63 -1.71 3.98
N TYR A 117 16.47 -2.67 4.34
CA TYR A 117 17.78 -2.89 3.74
C TYR A 117 17.75 -2.94 2.21
N TYR A 118 16.82 -3.70 1.60
CA TYR A 118 16.73 -3.82 0.15
C TYR A 118 16.40 -2.49 -0.52
N LEU A 119 15.49 -1.71 0.08
CA LEU A 119 15.13 -0.40 -0.42
C LEU A 119 16.34 0.55 -0.36
N GLN A 120 17.06 0.62 0.75
CA GLN A 120 18.24 1.49 0.88
C GLN A 120 19.33 1.17 -0.13
N HIS A 121 19.53 -0.12 -0.43
CA HIS A 121 20.58 -0.62 -1.33
C HIS A 121 20.09 -0.86 -2.77
N SER A 122 18.94 -0.27 -3.14
CA SER A 122 18.46 -0.25 -4.53
C SER A 122 18.99 0.99 -5.25
N ASN A 123 20.12 0.86 -5.94
CA ASN A 123 20.68 1.95 -6.74
C ASN A 123 19.62 2.54 -7.71
N GLY A 124 19.57 3.85 -7.85
CA GLY A 124 18.55 4.53 -8.67
C GLY A 124 17.21 4.68 -7.95
N LEU A 125 16.55 3.59 -7.57
CA LEU A 125 15.23 3.62 -6.89
C LEU A 125 15.29 4.25 -5.50
N SER A 126 16.33 3.96 -4.71
CA SER A 126 16.51 4.58 -3.40
C SER A 126 16.60 6.10 -3.55
N LYS A 127 17.47 6.61 -4.42
CA LYS A 127 17.61 8.06 -4.67
C LYS A 127 16.30 8.73 -5.11
N LEU A 128 15.47 8.03 -5.90
CA LEU A 128 14.18 8.52 -6.37
C LEU A 128 13.12 8.52 -5.26
N LEU A 129 13.07 7.45 -4.45
CA LEU A 129 12.06 7.24 -3.42
C LEU A 129 12.45 7.80 -2.04
N THR A 130 13.72 8.14 -1.85
CA THR A 130 14.27 8.71 -0.62
C THR A 130 14.60 10.19 -0.73
N ASN A 131 14.33 10.85 -1.86
CA ASN A 131 14.56 12.28 -2.03
C ASN A 131 13.73 13.10 -1.02
N PRO A 132 14.35 13.83 -0.07
CA PRO A 132 13.63 14.62 0.93
C PRO A 132 12.74 15.70 0.32
N ARG A 133 13.12 16.27 -0.84
CA ARG A 133 12.33 17.28 -1.57
C ARG A 133 11.06 16.70 -2.21
N GLN A 134 10.96 15.37 -2.31
CA GLN A 134 9.78 14.64 -2.79
C GLN A 134 9.22 13.67 -1.71
N GLY A 135 9.61 13.84 -0.44
CA GLY A 135 9.12 13.06 0.71
C GLY A 135 9.83 11.73 0.92
N GLY A 136 11.08 11.76 1.41
CA GLY A 136 11.95 10.59 1.51
C GLY A 136 11.42 9.36 2.29
N LEU A 137 12.12 8.25 2.03
CA LEU A 137 11.92 6.83 2.35
C LEU A 137 10.54 6.22 2.04
N VAL A 138 9.80 6.77 1.07
CA VAL A 138 8.49 6.32 0.54
C VAL A 138 7.28 7.19 0.95
N ARG A 139 7.42 8.53 0.84
CA ARG A 139 6.37 9.56 1.05
C ARG A 139 5.80 9.62 2.47
N GLY A 140 6.61 9.28 3.48
CA GLY A 140 6.14 9.22 4.87
C GLY A 140 5.11 8.11 5.13
N SER A 141 4.99 7.12 4.23
CA SER A 141 4.13 5.95 4.40
C SER A 141 4.96 4.73 4.83
N PRO A 142 4.89 4.32 6.10
CA PRO A 142 5.55 3.10 6.58
C PRO A 142 5.13 1.84 5.81
N THR A 143 3.88 1.83 5.31
CA THR A 143 3.31 0.70 4.57
C THR A 143 3.96 0.58 3.21
N LEU A 144 4.00 1.67 2.47
CA LEU A 144 4.58 1.67 1.14
C LEU A 144 6.10 1.43 1.24
N ALA A 145 6.78 1.91 2.29
CA ALA A 145 8.19 1.58 2.56
C ALA A 145 8.41 0.08 2.77
N ALA A 146 7.57 -0.57 3.59
CA ALA A 146 7.64 -2.01 3.85
C ALA A 146 7.35 -2.82 2.57
N GLN A 147 6.32 -2.44 1.82
CA GLN A 147 5.94 -3.11 0.57
C GLN A 147 7.01 -2.94 -0.51
N MET A 148 7.59 -1.76 -0.68
CA MET A 148 8.67 -1.53 -1.63
C MET A 148 9.94 -2.31 -1.26
N ASN A 149 10.33 -2.31 0.02
CA ASN A 149 11.43 -3.16 0.49
C ASN A 149 11.19 -4.64 0.17
N SER A 150 9.94 -5.09 0.31
CA SER A 150 9.54 -6.46 0.01
C SER A 150 9.66 -6.80 -1.46
N LEU A 151 9.10 -5.96 -2.33
CA LEU A 151 9.16 -6.11 -3.78
C LEU A 151 10.59 -6.08 -4.31
N ILE A 152 11.41 -5.13 -3.84
CA ILE A 152 12.83 -5.04 -4.22
C ILE A 152 13.61 -6.28 -3.76
N GLY A 153 13.23 -6.84 -2.60
CA GLY A 153 13.72 -8.10 -2.07
C GLY A 153 13.23 -9.35 -2.81
N GLY A 154 12.41 -9.21 -3.86
CA GLY A 154 11.85 -10.32 -4.65
C GLY A 154 10.59 -10.97 -4.06
N ASN A 155 10.02 -10.39 -2.99
CA ASN A 155 8.85 -10.92 -2.30
C ASN A 155 7.56 -10.23 -2.76
N GLY A 156 6.43 -10.88 -2.52
CA GLY A 156 5.10 -10.37 -2.89
C GLY A 156 4.59 -10.90 -4.22
N SER A 157 3.42 -10.39 -4.61
CA SER A 157 2.71 -10.80 -5.83
C SER A 157 2.78 -9.71 -6.89
N LYS A 158 2.46 -10.07 -8.14
CA LYS A 158 2.29 -9.08 -9.22
C LYS A 158 1.21 -8.04 -8.86
N ALA A 159 0.12 -8.46 -8.21
CA ALA A 159 -0.92 -7.55 -7.75
C ALA A 159 -0.39 -6.51 -6.75
N LEU A 160 0.45 -6.92 -5.80
CA LEU A 160 1.11 -5.99 -4.87
C LEU A 160 2.03 -5.01 -5.62
N LEU A 161 2.78 -5.49 -6.62
CA LEU A 161 3.62 -4.63 -7.45
C LEU A 161 2.81 -3.55 -8.16
N ASP A 162 1.70 -3.94 -8.79
CA ASP A 162 0.82 -3.02 -9.49
C ASP A 162 0.16 -2.02 -8.53
N GLU A 163 -0.31 -2.48 -7.37
CA GLU A 163 -0.86 -1.62 -6.30
C GLU A 163 0.17 -0.60 -5.82
N VAL A 164 1.38 -1.05 -5.49
CA VAL A 164 2.48 -0.18 -5.03
C VAL A 164 2.84 0.84 -6.11
N ALA A 165 2.90 0.44 -7.38
CA ALA A 165 3.21 1.37 -8.47
C ALA A 165 2.15 2.49 -8.57
N VAL A 166 0.87 2.17 -8.40
CA VAL A 166 -0.22 3.15 -8.40
C VAL A 166 -0.17 4.05 -7.17
N VAL A 167 -0.06 3.47 -5.97
CA VAL A 167 -0.07 4.22 -4.70
C VAL A 167 1.16 5.13 -4.58
N ALA A 168 2.33 4.64 -5.00
CA ALA A 168 3.56 5.42 -5.04
C ALA A 168 3.59 6.43 -6.21
N LYS A 169 2.61 6.40 -7.10
CA LYS A 169 2.53 7.21 -8.34
C LYS A 169 3.83 7.13 -9.15
N LEU A 170 4.32 5.92 -9.38
CA LEU A 170 5.55 5.70 -10.15
C LEU A 170 5.33 6.06 -11.61
N THR A 171 6.33 6.71 -12.20
CA THR A 171 6.47 6.83 -13.65
C THR A 171 6.67 5.44 -14.29
N LEU A 172 6.50 5.36 -15.61
CA LEU A 172 6.73 4.10 -16.34
C LEU A 172 8.16 3.59 -16.13
N GLN A 173 9.17 4.48 -16.18
CA GLN A 173 10.58 4.12 -15.97
C GLN A 173 10.84 3.61 -14.55
N GLU A 174 10.26 4.24 -13.53
CA GLU A 174 10.39 3.79 -12.14
C GLU A 174 9.71 2.44 -11.91
N LYS A 175 8.53 2.23 -12.51
CA LYS A 175 7.81 0.96 -12.47
C LYS A 175 8.64 -0.16 -13.13
N GLU A 176 9.20 0.09 -14.31
CA GLU A 176 10.07 -0.87 -14.99
C GLU A 176 11.31 -1.21 -14.16
N LEU A 177 11.91 -0.21 -13.51
CA LEU A 177 13.05 -0.42 -12.63
C LEU A 177 12.67 -1.29 -11.42
N LEU A 178 11.50 -1.04 -10.80
CA LEU A 178 10.97 -1.85 -9.71
C LEU A 178 10.73 -3.31 -10.14
N ILE A 179 10.15 -3.50 -11.34
CA ILE A 179 9.95 -4.83 -11.94
C ILE A 179 11.28 -5.57 -12.12
N ARG A 180 12.32 -4.88 -12.61
CA ARG A 180 13.66 -5.48 -12.77
C ARG A 180 14.23 -5.97 -11.43
N TYR A 181 14.15 -5.16 -10.37
CA TYR A 181 14.61 -5.58 -9.03
C TYR A 181 13.81 -6.76 -8.49
N TYR A 182 12.49 -6.71 -8.64
CA TYR A 182 11.59 -7.78 -8.20
C TYR A 182 11.94 -9.12 -8.86
N HIS A 183 12.13 -9.15 -10.19
CA HIS A 183 12.49 -10.37 -10.90
C HIS A 183 13.92 -10.84 -10.61
N ALA A 184 14.88 -9.93 -10.46
CA ALA A 184 16.28 -10.31 -10.22
C ALA A 184 16.49 -11.06 -8.89
N ARG A 185 15.62 -10.83 -7.89
CA ARG A 185 15.70 -11.48 -6.57
C ARG A 185 14.68 -12.59 -6.33
N ARG A 186 13.67 -12.71 -7.19
CA ARG A 186 12.71 -13.82 -7.16
C ARG A 186 13.37 -15.05 -7.81
N ARG A 187 14.05 -15.85 -7.00
CA ARG A 187 14.54 -17.19 -7.36
C ARG A 187 13.55 -18.24 -6.90
#